data_AF-A0A9W4B1A7-F1
#
_entry.id   AF-A0A9W4B1A7-F1
#
_cell.length_a   1.000
_cell.length_b   1.000
_cell.length_c   1.000
_cell.angle_alpha   90.00
_cell.angle_beta   90.00
_cell.angle_gamma   90.00
#
_symmetry.space_group_name_H-M   'P 1'
#
loop_
_entity.id
_entity.type
_entity.pdbx_description
1 polymer ?
#
loop_
_entity_poly.entity_id
_entity_poly.type
_entity_poly.pdbx_seq_one_letter_code
_entity_poly.pdbx_strand_id
1 'polypeptide(L)'
;MGDVAVTPGESQVETATLVLRFADVGIATYVSLRVVGDPTRTVTWVIEEAALQAALDELAAALPDPIDTETRRDALERAITKGAFASPATELAIARTLGAQLFAHEAWQLLLDFVSSPRAALFVSPSARLARVPWGLVAMPGDDGHRVIELVDVLMAAPPNIVHSSREPAGWGGRQGRPPLLVLDPRVPGQRPDSPLGSVLGRPSPDTLLAKHFGELMQGRKVLPEVASSVDLFRRADAGRAWLEDLLAREPSRLLYVGHATAADGDVGHADRAALHLADERPLTASDLMALRLPVPPRVGLLACASGGDYRFDEATGLVAAMILGGAELVTATLWSLPTAAGYRLFAPTNDADPMSDAILAVDRAHEAQDAGRAVNGWQRERMRRWTDGDVTASPLYWAALATFAVDGAR
;
A
#
# COMPACT_ATOMS: atom_id res chain seq x y z
N MET A 1 -49.54 -2.49 20.34
CA MET A 1 -49.01 -1.17 20.72
C MET A 1 -47.61 -1.38 21.26
N GLY A 2 -46.62 -0.94 20.51
CA GLY A 2 -45.20 -1.12 20.81
C GLY A 2 -44.39 -1.08 19.52
N ASP A 3 -44.60 -0.04 18.70
CA ASP A 3 -43.72 0.28 17.58
C ASP A 3 -42.35 0.62 18.15
N VAL A 4 -41.37 -0.23 17.89
CA VAL A 4 -39.96 0.11 18.08
C VAL A 4 -39.56 0.90 16.85
N ALA A 5 -39.57 2.21 16.99
CA ALA A 5 -39.05 3.14 16.00
C ALA A 5 -37.56 2.83 15.77
N VAL A 6 -37.25 2.27 14.61
CA VAL A 6 -35.90 2.25 14.07
C VAL A 6 -35.56 3.70 13.72
N THR A 7 -34.75 4.34 14.55
CA THR A 7 -34.03 5.56 14.17
C THR A 7 -33.23 5.26 12.91
N PRO A 8 -33.41 6.02 11.81
CA PRO A 8 -32.54 5.86 10.66
C PRO A 8 -31.15 6.32 11.10
N GLY A 9 -30.23 5.36 11.22
CA GLY A 9 -28.81 5.66 11.26
C GLY A 9 -28.47 6.48 10.02
N GLU A 10 -27.62 7.49 10.20
CA GLU A 10 -27.09 8.33 9.13
C GLU A 10 -26.79 7.46 7.91
N SER A 11 -27.55 7.66 6.83
CA SER A 11 -27.33 6.96 5.58
C SER A 11 -25.94 7.35 5.10
N GLN A 12 -24.95 6.48 5.29
CA GLN A 12 -23.70 6.53 4.53
C GLN A 12 -24.13 6.68 3.08
N VAL A 13 -23.74 7.78 2.44
CA VAL A 13 -23.99 7.97 1.01
C VAL A 13 -23.21 6.87 0.32
N GLU A 14 -23.89 5.78 -0.05
CA GLU A 14 -23.27 4.63 -0.65
C GLU A 14 -22.78 5.04 -2.03
N THR A 15 -21.47 5.23 -2.13
CA THR A 15 -20.82 5.59 -3.38
C THR A 15 -20.83 4.40 -4.33
N ALA A 16 -20.94 4.67 -5.63
CA ALA A 16 -20.81 3.64 -6.64
C ALA A 16 -19.49 2.86 -6.48
N THR A 17 -19.55 1.57 -6.78
CA THR A 17 -18.38 0.68 -6.76
C THR A 17 -18.11 0.17 -8.16
N LEU A 18 -16.87 0.30 -8.61
CA LEU A 18 -16.41 -0.22 -9.89
C LEU A 18 -15.40 -1.33 -9.64
N VAL A 19 -15.34 -2.29 -10.55
CA VAL A 19 -14.33 -3.36 -10.54
C VAL A 19 -13.61 -3.36 -11.88
N LEU A 20 -12.30 -3.17 -11.83
CA LEU A 20 -11.39 -3.32 -12.96
C LEU A 20 -10.61 -4.62 -12.79
N ARG A 21 -10.82 -5.57 -13.70
CA ARG A 21 -10.19 -6.89 -13.63
C ARG A 21 -9.39 -7.20 -14.88
N PHE A 22 -8.18 -7.69 -14.68
CA PHE A 22 -7.29 -8.19 -15.71
C PHE A 22 -7.13 -9.71 -15.58
N ALA A 23 -7.07 -10.41 -16.71
CA ALA A 23 -6.85 -11.84 -16.77
C ALA A 23 -5.94 -12.18 -17.96
N ASP A 24 -4.78 -12.76 -17.67
CA ASP A 24 -3.84 -13.21 -18.70
C ASP A 24 -4.33 -14.54 -19.28
N VAL A 25 -4.44 -14.63 -20.60
CA VAL A 25 -4.84 -15.84 -21.34
C VAL A 25 -3.97 -15.97 -22.59
N GLY A 26 -2.97 -16.86 -22.53
CA GLY A 26 -1.99 -17.00 -23.60
C GLY A 26 -1.16 -15.72 -23.76
N ILE A 27 -1.19 -15.13 -24.95
CA ILE A 27 -0.46 -13.90 -25.34
C ILE A 27 -1.31 -12.62 -25.21
N ALA A 28 -2.46 -12.70 -24.54
CA ALA A 28 -3.41 -11.60 -24.45
C ALA A 28 -3.82 -11.38 -23.00
N THR A 29 -4.03 -10.11 -22.64
CA THR A 29 -4.65 -9.75 -21.35
C THR A 29 -6.08 -9.29 -21.61
N TYR A 30 -7.05 -10.04 -21.09
CA TYR A 30 -8.46 -9.67 -21.13
C TYR A 30 -8.77 -8.73 -19.98
N VAL A 31 -9.49 -7.66 -20.27
CA VAL A 31 -9.82 -6.64 -19.27
C VAL A 31 -11.32 -6.40 -19.24
N SER A 32 -11.84 -6.17 -18.04
CA SER A 32 -13.21 -5.74 -17.81
C SER A 32 -13.25 -4.63 -16.77
N LEU A 33 -14.00 -3.56 -17.07
CA LEU A 33 -14.39 -2.52 -16.13
C LEU A 33 -15.91 -2.55 -16.01
N ARG A 34 -16.43 -2.74 -14.80
CA ARG A 34 -17.88 -2.83 -14.56
C ARG A 34 -18.32 -2.01 -13.36
N VAL A 35 -19.55 -1.51 -13.40
CA VAL A 35 -20.24 -0.93 -12.25
C VAL A 35 -20.94 -2.06 -11.47
N VAL A 36 -20.66 -2.17 -10.17
CA VAL A 36 -21.30 -3.17 -9.31
C VAL A 36 -22.78 -2.82 -9.15
N GLY A 37 -23.66 -3.79 -9.36
CA GLY A 37 -25.11 -3.61 -9.31
C GLY A 37 -25.74 -3.18 -10.64
N ASP A 38 -24.94 -2.86 -11.66
CA ASP A 38 -25.42 -2.48 -12.99
C ASP A 38 -24.64 -3.21 -14.10
N PRO A 39 -25.07 -4.43 -14.49
CA PRO A 39 -24.42 -5.21 -15.53
C PRO A 39 -24.39 -4.54 -16.90
N THR A 40 -25.32 -3.61 -17.18
CA THR A 40 -25.39 -2.91 -18.47
C THR A 40 -24.25 -1.92 -18.66
N ARG A 41 -23.63 -1.48 -17.56
CA ARG A 41 -22.46 -0.61 -17.55
C ARG A 41 -21.18 -1.41 -17.35
N THR A 42 -20.87 -2.22 -18.36
CA THR A 42 -19.64 -3.02 -18.44
C THR A 42 -18.93 -2.75 -19.74
N VAL A 43 -17.63 -2.47 -19.65
CA VAL A 43 -16.72 -2.30 -20.79
C VAL A 43 -15.69 -3.42 -20.74
N THR A 44 -15.42 -4.05 -21.88
CA THR A 44 -14.40 -5.11 -22.00
C THR A 44 -13.49 -4.86 -23.19
N TRP A 45 -12.20 -5.10 -23.03
CA TRP A 45 -11.21 -4.96 -24.10
C TRP A 45 -10.09 -5.98 -23.93
N VAL A 46 -9.22 -6.07 -24.92
CA VAL A 46 -8.05 -6.95 -24.94
C VAL A 46 -6.81 -6.09 -25.15
N ILE A 47 -5.75 -6.36 -24.39
CA ILE A 47 -4.46 -5.69 -24.51
C ILE A 47 -3.48 -6.62 -25.25
N GLU A 48 -2.79 -6.05 -26.25
CA GLU A 48 -1.71 -6.71 -26.97
C GLU A 48 -0.41 -6.71 -26.16
N GLU A 49 0.29 -7.85 -26.11
CA GLU A 49 1.39 -8.10 -25.18
C GLU A 49 2.65 -7.26 -25.44
N ALA A 50 3.03 -7.03 -26.69
CA ALA A 50 4.33 -6.41 -27.00
C ALA A 50 4.43 -4.95 -26.53
N ALA A 51 3.40 -4.14 -26.76
CA ALA A 51 3.39 -2.73 -26.37
C ALA A 51 3.22 -2.56 -24.86
N LEU A 52 2.44 -3.45 -24.22
CA LEU A 52 2.32 -3.49 -22.77
C LEU A 52 3.66 -3.84 -22.09
N GLN A 53 4.40 -4.82 -22.62
CA GLN A 53 5.67 -5.23 -22.03
C GLN A 53 6.68 -4.07 -21.97
N ALA A 54 6.81 -3.30 -23.05
CA ALA A 54 7.70 -2.14 -23.08
C ALA A 54 7.36 -1.10 -22.00
N ALA A 55 6.07 -0.84 -21.77
CA ALA A 55 5.62 0.07 -20.71
C ALA A 55 5.93 -0.46 -19.29
N LEU A 56 5.81 -1.78 -19.10
CA LEU A 56 6.15 -2.43 -17.84
C LEU A 56 7.67 -2.45 -17.57
N ASP A 57 8.48 -2.61 -18.62
CA ASP A 57 9.94 -2.54 -18.54
C ASP A 57 10.40 -1.12 -18.18
N GLU A 58 9.77 -0.10 -18.78
CA GLU A 58 10.01 1.30 -18.41
C GLU A 58 9.66 1.58 -16.94
N LEU A 59 8.53 1.03 -16.46
CA LEU A 59 8.14 1.11 -15.05
C LEU A 59 9.18 0.42 -14.17
N ALA A 60 9.59 -0.80 -14.50
CA ALA A 60 10.61 -1.53 -13.75
C ALA A 60 11.93 -0.74 -13.67
N ALA A 61 12.35 -0.11 -14.77
CA ALA A 61 13.53 0.74 -14.85
C ALA A 61 13.43 2.05 -14.05
N ALA A 62 12.23 2.47 -13.63
CA ALA A 62 12.03 3.63 -12.76
C ALA A 62 12.10 3.29 -11.26
N LEU A 63 12.04 2.01 -10.90
CA LEU A 63 11.91 1.55 -9.51
C LEU A 63 13.28 1.36 -8.84
N PRO A 64 13.37 1.50 -7.51
CA PRO A 64 14.63 1.49 -6.76
C PRO A 64 15.14 0.06 -6.48
N ASP A 65 14.68 -0.92 -7.27
CA ASP A 65 15.16 -2.30 -7.21
C ASP A 65 16.34 -2.48 -8.19
N PRO A 66 17.41 -3.20 -7.81
CA PRO A 66 18.53 -3.47 -8.72
C PRO A 66 18.11 -4.20 -9.98
N ILE A 67 18.70 -3.80 -11.10
CA ILE A 67 18.56 -4.46 -12.41
C ILE A 67 19.92 -5.04 -12.81
N ASP A 68 19.92 -6.26 -13.35
CA ASP A 68 21.12 -6.97 -13.78
C ASP A 68 22.23 -7.00 -12.71
N THR A 69 23.33 -6.28 -12.95
CA THR A 69 24.50 -6.22 -12.07
C THR A 69 24.57 -4.95 -11.22
N GLU A 70 23.51 -4.14 -11.19
CA GLU A 70 23.45 -2.93 -10.36
C GLU A 70 23.61 -3.27 -8.88
N THR A 71 24.37 -2.44 -8.16
CA THR A 71 24.30 -2.46 -6.71
C THR A 71 23.02 -1.77 -6.24
N ARG A 72 22.62 -1.99 -4.97
CA ARG A 72 21.50 -1.24 -4.36
C ARG A 72 21.70 0.28 -4.41
N ARG A 73 22.95 0.74 -4.36
CA ARG A 73 23.28 2.16 -4.47
C ARG A 73 23.03 2.68 -5.88
N ASP A 74 23.43 1.93 -6.90
CA ASP A 74 23.26 2.31 -8.31
C ASP A 74 21.76 2.37 -8.67
N ALA A 75 21.00 1.37 -8.26
CA ALA A 75 19.55 1.31 -8.44
C ALA A 75 18.85 2.51 -7.81
N LEU A 76 19.30 2.92 -6.62
CA LEU A 76 18.76 4.05 -5.90
C LEU A 76 19.12 5.39 -6.55
N GLU A 77 20.36 5.55 -6.99
CA GLU A 77 20.78 6.72 -7.78
C GLU A 77 19.93 6.83 -9.05
N ARG A 78 19.77 5.71 -9.79
CA ARG A 78 18.95 5.64 -10.99
C ARG A 78 17.52 6.09 -10.70
N ALA A 79 16.84 5.46 -9.74
CA ALA A 79 15.44 5.73 -9.44
C ALA A 79 15.20 7.20 -9.03
N ILE A 80 16.11 7.80 -8.26
CA ILE A 80 15.95 9.18 -7.76
C ILE A 80 16.35 10.23 -8.80
N THR A 81 17.41 10.00 -9.58
CA THR A 81 18.06 11.06 -10.36
C THR A 81 17.83 10.96 -11.87
N LYS A 82 17.52 9.77 -12.40
CA LYS A 82 17.50 9.51 -13.86
C LYS A 82 16.23 8.79 -14.33
N GLY A 83 15.61 7.98 -13.48
CA GLY A 83 14.45 7.15 -13.83
C GLY A 83 13.19 7.98 -14.09
N ALA A 84 12.11 7.33 -14.54
CA ALA A 84 10.88 8.03 -14.89
C ALA A 84 10.31 8.85 -13.71
N PHE A 85 10.53 8.43 -12.47
CA PHE A 85 10.10 9.14 -11.26
C PHE A 85 11.08 10.23 -10.77
N ALA A 86 12.10 10.59 -11.55
CA ALA A 86 13.06 11.63 -11.19
C ALA A 86 12.55 13.07 -11.45
N SER A 87 11.57 13.25 -12.35
CA SER A 87 11.00 14.57 -12.64
C SER A 87 9.49 14.50 -12.98
N PRO A 88 8.72 15.58 -12.78
CA PRO A 88 7.31 15.61 -13.15
C PRO A 88 7.06 15.32 -14.63
N ALA A 89 7.93 15.80 -15.51
CA ALA A 89 7.79 15.59 -16.95
C ALA A 89 8.00 14.13 -17.37
N THR A 90 9.06 13.49 -16.87
CA THR A 90 9.34 12.07 -17.16
C THR A 90 8.31 11.15 -16.51
N GLU A 91 7.81 11.53 -15.34
CA GLU A 91 6.79 10.75 -14.63
C GLU A 91 5.44 10.82 -15.36
N LEU A 92 5.05 12.00 -15.86
CA LEU A 92 3.82 12.14 -16.64
C LEU A 92 3.91 11.37 -17.97
N ALA A 93 5.10 11.30 -18.57
CA ALA A 93 5.31 10.53 -19.80
C ALA A 93 5.00 9.04 -19.58
N ILE A 94 5.60 8.41 -18.56
CA ILE A 94 5.30 7.00 -18.24
C ILE A 94 3.84 6.82 -17.80
N ALA A 95 3.27 7.76 -17.05
CA ALA A 95 1.87 7.70 -16.62
C ALA A 95 0.90 7.62 -17.82
N ARG A 96 1.17 8.41 -18.87
CA ARG A 96 0.42 8.42 -20.13
C ARG A 96 0.69 7.17 -20.97
N THR A 97 1.93 6.68 -21.02
CA THR A 97 2.26 5.41 -21.68
C THR A 97 1.46 4.26 -21.06
N LEU A 98 1.48 4.13 -19.73
CA LEU A 98 0.68 3.13 -19.01
C LEU A 98 -0.82 3.29 -19.30
N GLY A 99 -1.35 4.51 -19.29
CA GLY A 99 -2.77 4.75 -19.56
C GLY A 99 -3.19 4.41 -20.98
N ALA A 100 -2.33 4.65 -21.96
CA ALA A 100 -2.58 4.28 -23.36
C ALA A 100 -2.58 2.76 -23.56
N GLN A 101 -1.75 2.03 -22.80
CA GLN A 101 -1.66 0.56 -22.92
C GLN A 101 -2.71 -0.18 -22.09
N LEU A 102 -3.09 0.35 -20.93
CA LEU A 102 -3.92 -0.37 -19.95
C LEU A 102 -5.42 -0.11 -20.11
N PHE A 103 -5.83 1.02 -20.69
CA PHE A 103 -7.23 1.43 -20.76
C PHE A 103 -7.68 1.71 -22.19
N ALA A 104 -8.83 1.13 -22.56
CA ALA A 104 -9.56 1.52 -23.75
C ALA A 104 -10.25 2.89 -23.57
N HIS A 105 -10.56 3.56 -24.68
CA HIS A 105 -11.24 4.87 -24.65
C HIS A 105 -12.57 4.82 -23.89
N GLU A 106 -13.36 3.78 -24.10
CA GLU A 106 -14.66 3.56 -23.45
C GLU A 106 -14.52 3.35 -21.94
N ALA A 107 -13.39 2.76 -21.49
CA ALA A 107 -13.12 2.60 -20.07
C ALA A 107 -12.83 3.95 -19.40
N TRP A 108 -12.09 4.84 -20.08
CA TRP A 108 -11.89 6.21 -19.64
C TRP A 108 -13.20 7.00 -19.57
N GLN A 109 -14.06 6.88 -20.58
CA GLN A 109 -15.40 7.50 -20.56
C GLN A 109 -16.23 7.01 -19.37
N LEU A 110 -16.23 5.72 -19.10
CA LEU A 110 -16.94 5.16 -17.95
C LEU A 110 -16.41 5.70 -16.61
N LEU A 111 -15.10 5.91 -16.46
CA LEU A 111 -14.53 6.51 -15.25
C LEU A 111 -14.91 8.00 -15.10
N LEU A 112 -14.97 8.75 -16.21
CA LEU A 112 -15.37 10.16 -16.20
C LEU A 112 -16.80 10.37 -15.68
N ASP A 113 -17.70 9.41 -15.91
CA ASP A 113 -19.07 9.43 -15.36
C ASP A 113 -19.11 9.49 -13.81
N PHE A 114 -18.00 9.15 -13.13
CA PHE A 114 -17.90 9.07 -11.67
C PHE A 114 -16.95 10.10 -11.03
N VAL A 115 -16.56 11.14 -11.77
CA VAL A 115 -15.66 12.19 -11.27
C VAL A 115 -16.28 13.05 -10.15
N SER A 116 -17.60 13.05 -10.01
CA SER A 116 -18.31 13.85 -9.01
C SER A 116 -18.08 13.36 -7.58
N SER A 117 -18.19 14.27 -6.61
CA SER A 117 -18.12 13.94 -5.19
C SER A 117 -19.50 13.52 -4.67
N PRO A 118 -19.61 12.46 -3.85
CA PRO A 118 -18.53 11.58 -3.40
C PRO A 118 -18.06 10.62 -4.50
N ARG A 119 -16.73 10.48 -4.63
CA ARG A 119 -16.12 9.66 -5.69
C ARG A 119 -16.50 8.20 -5.56
N ALA A 120 -16.69 7.55 -6.69
CA ALA A 120 -16.82 6.10 -6.73
C ALA A 120 -15.51 5.42 -6.29
N ALA A 121 -15.61 4.22 -5.74
CA ALA A 121 -14.43 3.41 -5.43
C ALA A 121 -14.19 2.38 -6.55
N LEU A 122 -12.98 2.37 -7.09
CA LEU A 122 -12.51 1.42 -8.07
C LEU A 122 -11.67 0.34 -7.39
N PHE A 123 -12.14 -0.90 -7.42
CA PHE A 123 -11.38 -2.07 -6.98
C PHE A 123 -10.66 -2.69 -8.17
N VAL A 124 -9.33 -2.67 -8.11
CA VAL A 124 -8.47 -3.24 -9.16
C VAL A 124 -8.04 -4.64 -8.78
N SER A 125 -8.27 -5.60 -9.67
CA SER A 125 -7.80 -6.98 -9.61
C SER A 125 -6.83 -7.20 -10.78
N PRO A 126 -5.53 -6.92 -10.61
CA PRO A 126 -4.54 -7.08 -11.67
C PRO A 126 -4.24 -8.55 -11.95
N SER A 127 -3.65 -8.83 -13.12
CA SER A 127 -2.91 -10.08 -13.35
C SER A 127 -1.49 -9.97 -12.79
N ALA A 128 -0.75 -11.08 -12.75
CA ALA A 128 0.55 -11.11 -12.06
C ALA A 128 1.58 -10.13 -12.61
N ARG A 129 1.64 -9.98 -13.93
CA ARG A 129 2.54 -9.00 -14.59
C ARG A 129 2.17 -7.55 -14.28
N LEU A 130 0.91 -7.28 -13.92
CA LEU A 130 0.40 -5.94 -13.63
C LEU A 130 0.38 -5.60 -12.13
N ALA A 131 0.87 -6.51 -11.28
CA ALA A 131 0.80 -6.37 -9.83
C ALA A 131 1.57 -5.14 -9.28
N ARG A 132 2.53 -4.61 -10.04
CA ARG A 132 3.32 -3.42 -9.64
C ARG A 132 2.80 -2.10 -10.23
N VAL A 133 1.78 -2.15 -11.08
CA VAL A 133 1.24 -0.93 -11.71
C VAL A 133 0.67 0.00 -10.64
N PRO A 134 1.14 1.26 -10.56
CA PRO A 134 0.58 2.25 -9.64
C PRO A 134 -0.73 2.79 -10.20
N TRP A 135 -1.83 2.06 -10.02
CA TRP A 135 -3.12 2.34 -10.66
C TRP A 135 -3.61 3.77 -10.49
N GLY A 136 -3.37 4.40 -9.34
CA GLY A 136 -3.73 5.80 -9.12
C GLY A 136 -2.92 6.81 -9.94
N LEU A 137 -1.68 6.48 -10.29
CA LEU A 137 -0.75 7.34 -11.06
C LEU A 137 -1.08 7.34 -12.56
N VAL A 138 -1.64 6.23 -13.08
CA VAL A 138 -1.98 6.05 -14.50
C VAL A 138 -2.80 7.23 -15.02
N ALA A 139 -2.40 7.77 -16.16
CA ALA A 139 -2.96 9.00 -16.73
C ALA A 139 -3.67 8.75 -18.06
N MET A 140 -4.81 9.40 -18.25
CA MET A 140 -5.50 9.43 -19.53
C MET A 140 -4.58 10.03 -20.61
N PRO A 141 -4.49 9.42 -21.80
CA PRO A 141 -3.76 10.00 -22.92
C PRO A 141 -4.37 11.34 -23.35
N GLY A 142 -3.53 12.28 -23.79
CA GLY A 142 -3.97 13.61 -24.28
C GLY A 142 -3.67 14.77 -23.32
N ASP A 143 -4.01 15.99 -23.76
CA ASP A 143 -3.58 17.24 -23.12
C ASP A 143 -4.32 17.55 -21.82
N ASP A 144 -5.61 17.17 -21.71
CA ASP A 144 -6.42 17.33 -20.49
C ASP A 144 -6.04 16.32 -19.38
N GLY A 145 -5.13 15.38 -19.68
CA GLY A 145 -4.90 14.08 -19.04
C GLY A 145 -5.14 13.98 -17.52
N HIS A 146 -6.36 13.59 -17.15
CA HIS A 146 -6.69 13.19 -15.77
C HIS A 146 -6.03 11.87 -15.39
N ARG A 147 -5.57 11.76 -14.14
CA ARG A 147 -5.13 10.50 -13.55
C ARG A 147 -6.31 9.71 -13.00
N VAL A 148 -6.21 8.38 -12.95
CA VAL A 148 -7.28 7.52 -12.40
C VAL A 148 -7.68 7.97 -10.99
N ILE A 149 -6.70 8.31 -10.14
CA ILE A 149 -6.96 8.76 -8.76
C ILE A 149 -7.70 10.10 -8.68
N GLU A 150 -7.69 10.90 -9.75
CA GLU A 150 -8.45 12.14 -9.86
C GLU A 150 -9.88 11.93 -10.34
N LEU A 151 -10.21 10.73 -10.80
CA LEU A 151 -11.55 10.34 -11.23
C LEU A 151 -12.26 9.56 -10.11
N VAL A 152 -11.56 8.59 -9.51
CA VAL A 152 -12.11 7.63 -8.54
C VAL A 152 -11.17 7.42 -7.36
N ASP A 153 -11.68 6.85 -6.26
CA ASP A 153 -10.83 6.31 -5.20
C ASP A 153 -10.34 4.92 -5.59
N VAL A 154 -9.02 4.72 -5.64
CA VAL A 154 -8.40 3.49 -6.13
C VAL A 154 -8.04 2.58 -4.97
N LEU A 155 -8.58 1.37 -5.00
CA LEU A 155 -8.31 0.30 -4.05
C LEU A 155 -7.93 -0.97 -4.82
N MET A 156 -7.19 -1.85 -4.18
CA MET A 156 -6.93 -3.19 -4.69
C MET A 156 -8.03 -4.12 -4.17
N ALA A 157 -8.55 -4.96 -5.05
CA ALA A 157 -9.34 -6.11 -4.61
C ALA A 157 -8.42 -7.07 -3.83
N ALA A 158 -8.93 -7.74 -2.81
CA ALA A 158 -8.23 -8.92 -2.31
C ALA A 158 -8.43 -10.10 -3.29
N PRO A 159 -7.47 -11.03 -3.39
CA PRO A 159 -7.61 -12.20 -4.24
C PRO A 159 -8.89 -13.00 -3.90
N PRO A 160 -9.66 -13.48 -4.90
CA PRO A 160 -10.95 -14.13 -4.65
C PRO A 160 -10.89 -15.34 -3.71
N ASN A 161 -9.83 -16.13 -3.79
CA ASN A 161 -9.59 -17.26 -2.87
C ASN A 161 -9.48 -16.81 -1.40
N ILE A 162 -8.96 -15.60 -1.16
CA ILE A 162 -8.84 -15.03 0.19
C ILE A 162 -10.18 -14.46 0.66
N VAL A 163 -10.89 -13.72 -0.21
CA VAL A 163 -12.22 -13.17 0.10
C VAL A 163 -13.22 -14.27 0.46
N HIS A 164 -13.18 -15.40 -0.25
CA HIS A 164 -14.10 -16.52 -0.06
C HIS A 164 -13.64 -17.55 0.97
N SER A 165 -12.49 -17.33 1.63
CA SER A 165 -12.01 -18.19 2.71
C SER A 165 -12.78 -17.94 4.01
N SER A 166 -12.96 -18.99 4.81
CA SER A 166 -13.55 -18.86 6.15
C SER A 166 -12.61 -18.07 7.05
N ARG A 167 -13.09 -16.94 7.58
CA ARG A 167 -12.39 -16.10 8.55
C ARG A 167 -13.40 -15.32 9.40
N GLU A 168 -12.93 -14.78 10.52
CA GLU A 168 -13.69 -13.89 11.39
C GLU A 168 -13.18 -12.45 11.18
N PRO A 169 -13.93 -11.57 10.49
CA PRO A 169 -13.56 -10.16 10.35
C PRO A 169 -13.46 -9.49 11.73
N ALA A 170 -12.39 -8.73 11.95
CA ALA A 170 -12.14 -8.11 13.24
C ALA A 170 -13.08 -6.95 13.58
N GLY A 171 -13.68 -6.31 12.56
CA GLY A 171 -14.69 -5.25 12.68
C GLY A 171 -14.15 -3.92 13.23
N TRP A 172 -13.94 -2.93 12.34
CA TRP A 172 -13.49 -1.58 12.75
C TRP A 172 -14.36 -0.94 13.82
N GLY A 173 -15.69 -0.97 13.67
CA GLY A 173 -16.62 -0.28 14.58
C GLY A 173 -16.49 -0.71 16.05
N GLY A 174 -16.17 -1.98 16.30
CA GLY A 174 -15.97 -2.53 17.65
C GLY A 174 -14.56 -2.32 18.22
N ARG A 175 -13.57 -2.04 17.36
CA ARG A 175 -12.15 -1.93 17.75
C ARG A 175 -11.58 -0.52 17.67
N GLN A 176 -12.24 0.45 17.02
CA GLN A 176 -11.72 1.80 16.78
C GLN A 176 -11.19 2.54 18.04
N GLY A 177 -11.82 2.35 19.20
CA GLY A 177 -11.42 2.97 20.46
C GLY A 177 -10.26 2.29 21.19
N ARG A 178 -9.82 1.10 20.74
CA ARG A 178 -8.76 0.34 21.39
C ARG A 178 -7.37 0.88 21.05
N PRO A 179 -6.31 0.63 21.84
CA PRO A 179 -4.97 1.12 21.52
C PRO A 179 -4.47 0.62 20.14
N PRO A 180 -3.82 1.46 19.31
CA PRO A 180 -3.14 0.99 18.11
C PRO A 180 -1.85 0.24 18.49
N LEU A 181 -1.50 -0.77 17.69
CA LEU A 181 -0.25 -1.50 17.79
C LEU A 181 0.77 -0.94 16.80
N LEU A 182 1.91 -0.50 17.33
CA LEU A 182 3.00 0.13 16.59
C LEU A 182 4.24 -0.78 16.64
N VAL A 183 4.68 -1.23 15.47
CA VAL A 183 5.91 -2.01 15.29
C VAL A 183 6.83 -1.20 14.37
N LEU A 184 7.68 -0.37 14.98
CA LEU A 184 8.43 0.67 14.26
C LEU A 184 9.93 0.36 14.22
N ASP A 185 10.42 0.02 13.03
CA ASP A 185 11.81 -0.31 12.70
C ASP A 185 12.42 -1.27 13.75
N PRO A 186 11.89 -2.50 13.96
CA PRO A 186 12.43 -3.44 14.94
C PRO A 186 13.90 -3.78 14.64
N ARG A 187 14.70 -4.05 15.67
CA ARG A 187 16.12 -4.41 15.49
C ARG A 187 16.24 -5.85 15.03
N VAL A 188 16.60 -6.04 13.76
CA VAL A 188 16.96 -7.36 13.23
C VAL A 188 18.25 -7.86 13.92
N PRO A 189 18.25 -9.06 14.52
CA PRO A 189 19.43 -9.62 15.18
C PRO A 189 20.65 -9.72 14.26
N GLY A 190 21.84 -9.46 14.81
CA GLY A 190 23.10 -9.50 14.07
C GLY A 190 23.34 -8.35 13.07
N GLN A 191 22.37 -7.44 12.88
CA GLN A 191 22.44 -6.37 11.89
C GLN A 191 22.85 -5.03 12.50
N ARG A 192 23.90 -4.43 11.96
CA ARG A 192 24.33 -3.07 12.35
C ARG A 192 23.38 -2.00 11.77
N PRO A 193 23.27 -0.81 12.36
CA PRO A 193 22.38 0.24 11.85
C PRO A 193 22.63 0.65 10.38
N ASP A 194 23.86 0.51 9.89
CA ASP A 194 24.30 0.82 8.52
C ASP A 194 24.34 -0.40 7.58
N SER A 195 23.93 -1.56 8.06
CA SER A 195 23.86 -2.80 7.27
C SER A 195 22.60 -2.84 6.38
N PRO A 196 22.50 -3.79 5.41
CA PRO A 196 21.32 -3.95 4.57
C PRO A 196 19.98 -4.08 5.31
N LEU A 197 19.97 -4.74 6.46
CA LEU A 197 18.82 -4.88 7.35
C LEU A 197 18.97 -4.00 8.59
N GLY A 198 19.69 -2.88 8.44
CA GLY A 198 19.97 -1.88 9.46
C GLY A 198 18.77 -1.00 9.77
N SER A 199 18.99 0.26 10.10
CA SER A 199 17.88 1.17 10.43
C SER A 199 17.20 1.70 9.16
N VAL A 200 15.88 1.57 9.10
CA VAL A 200 15.04 2.14 8.04
C VAL A 200 14.83 3.63 8.25
N LEU A 201 14.62 4.03 9.50
CA LEU A 201 14.20 5.39 9.88
C LEU A 201 15.34 6.27 10.41
N GLY A 202 16.55 5.73 10.45
CA GLY A 202 17.71 6.39 11.05
C GLY A 202 17.70 6.34 12.58
N ARG A 203 18.58 7.13 13.20
CA ARG A 203 18.75 7.13 14.66
C ARG A 203 17.48 7.71 15.33
N PRO A 204 16.82 6.97 16.25
CA PRO A 204 15.71 7.52 17.02
C PRO A 204 16.14 8.76 17.82
N SER A 205 15.34 9.81 17.76
CA SER A 205 15.53 11.07 18.47
C SER A 205 14.15 11.70 18.73
N PRO A 206 13.93 12.39 19.86
CA PRO A 206 12.68 13.12 20.11
C PRO A 206 12.40 14.21 19.06
N ASP A 207 13.42 14.66 18.34
CA ASP A 207 13.28 15.72 17.34
C ASP A 207 12.78 15.25 15.98
N THR A 208 12.75 13.93 15.73
CA THR A 208 12.26 13.39 14.44
C THR A 208 10.76 13.62 14.29
N LEU A 209 10.31 13.74 13.03
CA LEU A 209 8.89 13.91 12.70
C LEU A 209 8.02 12.78 13.28
N LEU A 210 8.50 11.54 13.17
CA LEU A 210 7.78 10.37 13.67
C LEU A 210 7.71 10.34 15.20
N ALA A 211 8.80 10.66 15.91
CA ALA A 211 8.80 10.67 17.37
C ALA A 211 7.86 11.75 17.93
N LYS A 212 7.77 12.91 17.27
CA LYS A 212 6.81 13.97 17.61
C LYS A 212 5.37 13.52 17.39
N HIS A 213 5.06 13.00 16.21
CA HIS A 213 3.71 12.51 15.88
C HIS A 213 3.23 11.41 16.84
N PHE A 214 4.04 10.38 17.10
CA PHE A 214 3.63 9.34 18.05
C PHE A 214 3.64 9.82 19.50
N GLY A 215 4.44 10.84 19.83
CA GLY A 215 4.36 11.53 21.12
C GLY A 215 3.01 12.23 21.32
N GLU A 216 2.52 12.94 20.31
CA GLU A 216 1.19 13.54 20.29
C GLU A 216 0.08 12.48 20.38
N LEU A 217 0.21 11.37 19.64
CA LEU A 217 -0.72 10.24 19.71
C LEU A 217 -0.79 9.67 21.14
N MET A 218 0.35 9.47 21.79
CA MET A 218 0.45 8.95 23.15
C MET A 218 -0.14 9.89 24.21
N GLN A 219 -0.20 11.19 23.96
CA GLN A 219 -0.89 12.15 24.83
C GLN A 219 -2.42 12.03 24.72
N GLY A 220 -2.93 11.69 23.53
CA GLY A 220 -4.36 11.56 23.28
C GLY A 220 -4.95 10.19 23.64
N ARG A 221 -4.16 9.11 23.52
CA ARG A 221 -4.62 7.74 23.81
C ARG A 221 -3.47 6.81 24.17
N LYS A 222 -3.79 5.68 24.82
CA LYS A 222 -2.84 4.58 24.99
C LYS A 222 -2.47 3.97 23.64
N VAL A 223 -1.22 3.52 23.51
CA VAL A 223 -0.67 2.78 22.36
C VAL A 223 -0.06 1.46 22.83
N LEU A 224 0.14 0.52 21.90
CA LEU A 224 0.88 -0.72 22.11
C LEU A 224 2.17 -0.70 21.29
N PRO A 225 3.32 -1.10 21.84
CA PRO A 225 3.55 -1.42 23.26
C PRO A 225 3.39 -0.17 24.16
N GLU A 226 3.13 -0.40 25.44
CA GLU A 226 3.18 0.69 26.43
C GLU A 226 4.64 1.05 26.71
N VAL A 227 4.98 2.33 26.54
CA VAL A 227 6.33 2.86 26.71
C VAL A 227 6.30 4.22 27.40
N ALA A 228 7.43 4.62 28.00
CA ALA A 228 7.54 5.89 28.71
C ALA A 228 7.71 7.09 27.77
N SER A 229 8.40 6.89 26.64
CA SER A 229 8.65 7.92 25.62
C SER A 229 8.36 7.38 24.22
N SER A 230 7.91 8.24 23.30
CA SER A 230 7.68 7.85 21.90
C SER A 230 8.96 7.37 21.21
N VAL A 231 10.13 7.81 21.66
CA VAL A 231 11.43 7.34 21.14
C VAL A 231 11.63 5.83 21.40
N ASP A 232 11.05 5.30 22.49
CA ASP A 232 11.17 3.89 22.89
C ASP A 232 10.29 2.94 22.04
N LEU A 233 9.45 3.49 21.15
CA LEU A 233 8.69 2.71 20.16
C LEU A 233 9.61 2.19 19.04
N PHE A 234 10.73 2.87 18.77
CA PHE A 234 11.60 2.60 17.64
C PHE A 234 12.76 1.68 18.01
N ARG A 235 13.23 0.87 17.04
CA ARG A 235 14.45 0.06 17.21
C ARG A 235 14.39 -0.81 18.46
N ARG A 236 13.23 -1.41 18.75
CA ARG A 236 13.06 -2.36 19.84
C ARG A 236 13.79 -3.68 19.54
N ALA A 237 14.49 -4.21 20.53
CA ALA A 237 15.22 -5.48 20.44
C ALA A 237 14.42 -6.68 20.99
N ASP A 238 13.25 -6.41 21.57
CA ASP A 238 12.33 -7.40 22.13
C ASP A 238 11.07 -7.59 21.28
N ALA A 239 10.96 -6.87 20.15
CA ALA A 239 9.82 -6.92 19.24
C ALA A 239 9.86 -8.16 18.33
N GLY A 240 9.84 -9.35 18.95
CA GLY A 240 9.82 -10.66 18.30
C GLY A 240 8.41 -11.26 18.13
N ARG A 241 8.33 -12.52 17.66
CA ARG A 241 7.09 -13.24 17.35
C ARG A 241 6.16 -13.36 18.57
N ALA A 242 6.67 -13.86 19.69
CA ALA A 242 5.87 -14.02 20.92
C ALA A 242 5.36 -12.68 21.45
N TRP A 243 6.20 -11.64 21.37
CA TRP A 243 5.81 -10.27 21.73
C TRP A 243 4.69 -9.74 20.83
N LEU A 244 4.76 -9.99 19.52
CA LEU A 244 3.72 -9.59 18.58
C LEU A 244 2.41 -10.33 18.86
N GLU A 245 2.48 -11.64 19.09
CA GLU A 245 1.33 -12.48 19.44
C GLU A 245 0.63 -11.98 20.71
N ASP A 246 1.38 -11.71 21.78
CA ASP A 246 0.86 -11.18 23.04
C ASP A 246 0.15 -9.83 22.85
N LEU A 247 0.71 -8.95 22.01
CA LEU A 247 0.10 -7.64 21.75
C LEU A 247 -1.13 -7.73 20.84
N LEU A 248 -1.14 -8.64 19.87
CA LEU A 248 -2.32 -8.90 19.03
C LEU A 248 -3.46 -9.52 19.85
N ALA A 249 -3.16 -10.36 20.83
CA ALA A 249 -4.16 -10.91 21.76
C ALA A 249 -4.88 -9.85 22.60
N ARG A 250 -4.30 -8.63 22.72
CA ARG A 250 -4.96 -7.45 23.33
C ARG A 250 -5.94 -6.74 22.39
N GLU A 251 -6.14 -7.30 21.20
CA GLU A 251 -7.09 -6.88 20.17
C GLU A 251 -6.98 -5.39 19.80
N PRO A 252 -5.83 -4.94 19.26
CA PRO A 252 -5.60 -3.54 18.92
C PRO A 252 -6.61 -3.00 17.91
N SER A 253 -6.73 -1.67 17.84
CA SER A 253 -7.59 -1.02 16.84
C SER A 253 -7.04 -1.15 15.42
N ARG A 254 -5.71 -1.05 15.29
CA ARG A 254 -4.95 -1.13 14.04
C ARG A 254 -3.54 -1.61 14.33
N LEU A 255 -2.86 -2.15 13.32
CA LEU A 255 -1.43 -2.47 13.33
C LEU A 255 -0.72 -1.57 12.33
N LEU A 256 0.33 -0.87 12.75
CA LEU A 256 1.26 -0.19 11.87
C LEU A 256 2.64 -0.84 12.00
N TYR A 257 3.05 -1.54 10.95
CA TYR A 257 4.38 -2.11 10.80
C TYR A 257 5.20 -1.23 9.86
N VAL A 258 6.37 -0.80 10.33
CA VAL A 258 7.39 -0.11 9.53
C VAL A 258 8.69 -0.86 9.71
N GLY A 259 9.30 -1.36 8.63
CA GLY A 259 10.49 -2.18 8.77
C GLY A 259 10.92 -2.87 7.50
N HIS A 260 11.77 -3.90 7.66
CA HIS A 260 12.25 -4.70 6.55
C HIS A 260 11.27 -5.82 6.23
N ALA A 261 11.06 -6.04 4.94
CA ALA A 261 10.40 -7.24 4.45
C ALA A 261 11.31 -7.95 3.45
N THR A 262 11.26 -9.27 3.47
CA THR A 262 11.76 -10.09 2.36
C THR A 262 10.59 -10.29 1.39
N ALA A 263 10.76 -9.84 0.15
CA ALA A 263 9.85 -10.19 -0.93
C ALA A 263 9.95 -11.69 -1.23
N ALA A 264 8.84 -12.32 -1.61
CA ALA A 264 8.87 -13.69 -2.09
C ALA A 264 9.71 -13.81 -3.38
N ASP A 265 10.49 -14.88 -3.50
CA ASP A 265 11.35 -15.12 -4.66
C ASP A 265 10.51 -15.31 -5.93
N GLY A 266 10.72 -14.43 -6.91
CA GLY A 266 9.97 -14.40 -8.18
C GLY A 266 10.16 -15.64 -9.04
N ASP A 267 11.32 -16.30 -8.97
CA ASP A 267 11.67 -17.43 -9.83
C ASP A 267 11.07 -18.76 -9.35
N VAL A 268 10.57 -18.84 -8.11
CA VAL A 268 10.07 -20.09 -7.49
C VAL A 268 8.60 -20.00 -7.05
N GLY A 269 7.90 -18.90 -7.34
CA GLY A 269 6.42 -18.89 -7.33
C GLY A 269 5.73 -19.03 -5.96
N HIS A 270 6.36 -18.60 -4.85
CA HIS A 270 5.84 -18.84 -3.50
C HIS A 270 5.59 -17.54 -2.72
N ALA A 271 4.41 -16.93 -2.92
CA ALA A 271 4.00 -15.71 -2.22
C ALA A 271 4.03 -15.86 -0.68
N ASP A 272 3.77 -17.07 -0.18
CA ASP A 272 3.72 -17.42 1.24
C ASP A 272 5.09 -17.31 1.96
N ARG A 273 6.18 -17.18 1.21
CA ARG A 273 7.53 -16.92 1.73
C ARG A 273 7.84 -15.44 1.97
N ALA A 274 6.98 -14.52 1.52
CA ALA A 274 7.12 -13.11 1.86
C ALA A 274 7.11 -12.97 3.40
N ALA A 275 8.03 -12.18 3.95
CA ALA A 275 8.28 -12.21 5.38
C ALA A 275 8.59 -10.85 5.98
N LEU A 276 8.09 -10.61 7.19
CA LEU A 276 8.40 -9.43 8.00
C LEU A 276 9.61 -9.72 8.89
N HIS A 277 10.57 -8.81 8.95
CA HIS A 277 11.68 -8.93 9.88
C HIS A 277 11.28 -8.34 11.24
N LEU A 278 11.41 -9.15 12.27
CA LEU A 278 11.18 -8.80 13.66
C LEU A 278 12.52 -8.87 14.42
N ALA A 279 12.48 -8.72 15.74
CA ALA A 279 13.65 -8.92 16.58
C ALA A 279 14.02 -10.40 16.80
N ASP A 280 13.63 -11.28 15.87
CA ASP A 280 13.95 -12.70 15.86
C ASP A 280 14.99 -13.02 14.78
N GLU A 281 15.77 -14.09 15.00
CA GLU A 281 16.76 -14.59 14.03
C GLU A 281 16.12 -15.02 12.70
N ARG A 282 14.84 -15.46 12.74
CA ARG A 282 14.09 -15.90 11.56
C ARG A 282 12.93 -14.94 11.28
N PRO A 283 12.84 -14.40 10.05
CA PRO A 283 11.76 -13.50 9.69
C PRO A 283 10.41 -14.21 9.75
N LEU A 284 9.35 -13.49 10.08
CA LEU A 284 7.98 -14.01 10.19
C LEU A 284 7.33 -14.05 8.81
N THR A 285 7.17 -15.25 8.26
CA THR A 285 6.64 -15.45 6.90
C THR A 285 5.11 -15.29 6.85
N ALA A 286 4.55 -15.06 5.66
CA ALA A 286 3.11 -15.10 5.43
C ALA A 286 2.53 -16.48 5.79
N SER A 287 3.24 -17.56 5.46
CA SER A 287 2.89 -18.92 5.88
C SER A 287 2.84 -19.07 7.40
N ASP A 288 3.83 -18.55 8.13
CA ASP A 288 3.83 -18.55 9.60
C ASP A 288 2.60 -17.79 10.14
N LEU A 289 2.30 -16.61 9.59
CA LEU A 289 1.14 -15.79 10.01
C LEU A 289 -0.18 -16.55 9.83
N MET A 290 -0.36 -17.22 8.69
CA MET A 290 -1.54 -18.04 8.40
C MET A 290 -1.63 -19.27 9.32
N ALA A 291 -0.50 -19.93 9.58
CA ALA A 291 -0.44 -21.10 10.45
C ALA A 291 -0.73 -20.76 11.92
N LEU A 292 -0.22 -19.62 12.40
CA LEU A 292 -0.41 -19.13 13.77
C LEU A 292 -1.84 -18.61 14.01
N ARG A 293 -2.58 -18.24 12.95
CA ARG A 293 -3.94 -17.66 13.05
C ARG A 293 -4.01 -16.49 14.03
N LEU A 294 -3.03 -15.60 13.96
CA LEU A 294 -2.97 -14.43 14.83
C LEU A 294 -4.24 -13.56 14.67
N PRO A 295 -4.79 -12.99 15.75
CA PRO A 295 -5.98 -12.15 15.70
C PRO A 295 -5.63 -10.75 15.16
N VAL A 296 -5.47 -10.65 13.85
CA VAL A 296 -5.06 -9.41 13.17
C VAL A 296 -6.13 -8.33 13.37
N PRO A 297 -5.75 -7.07 13.65
CA PRO A 297 -6.70 -5.97 13.78
C PRO A 297 -7.38 -5.65 12.44
N PRO A 298 -8.52 -4.94 12.45
CA PRO A 298 -9.30 -4.66 11.24
C PRO A 298 -8.53 -3.82 10.21
N ARG A 299 -7.49 -3.09 10.63
CA ARG A 299 -6.66 -2.24 9.77
C ARG A 299 -5.18 -2.51 9.99
N VAL A 300 -4.46 -2.69 8.90
CA VAL A 300 -3.02 -2.97 8.91
C VAL A 300 -2.28 -2.08 7.92
N GLY A 301 -1.33 -1.28 8.39
CA GLY A 301 -0.33 -0.60 7.55
C GLY A 301 0.97 -1.42 7.52
N LEU A 302 1.37 -1.91 6.35
CA LEU A 302 2.63 -2.61 6.11
C LEU A 302 3.57 -1.73 5.28
N LEU A 303 4.35 -0.88 5.95
CA LEU A 303 5.31 0.03 5.32
C LEU A 303 6.67 -0.67 5.27
N ALA A 304 6.76 -1.66 4.39
CA ALA A 304 7.94 -2.49 4.18
C ALA A 304 8.05 -2.87 2.71
N CYS A 305 9.27 -3.11 2.20
CA CYS A 305 9.56 -3.30 0.78
C CYS A 305 8.70 -4.38 0.12
N ALA A 306 7.96 -4.00 -0.94
CA ALA A 306 7.11 -4.89 -1.74
C ALA A 306 6.14 -5.78 -0.92
N SER A 307 5.68 -5.26 0.22
CA SER A 307 4.78 -5.97 1.14
C SER A 307 3.37 -6.22 0.58
N GLY A 308 2.96 -5.47 -0.45
CA GLY A 308 1.72 -5.65 -1.20
C GLY A 308 1.87 -6.51 -2.45
N GLY A 309 2.93 -7.32 -2.52
CA GLY A 309 3.29 -8.09 -3.70
C GLY A 309 2.46 -9.35 -3.97
N ASP A 310 1.36 -9.60 -3.24
CA ASP A 310 0.55 -10.82 -3.32
C ASP A 310 0.14 -11.18 -4.75
N TYR A 311 -0.29 -10.20 -5.55
CA TYR A 311 -0.70 -10.43 -6.93
C TYR A 311 0.45 -10.83 -7.87
N ARG A 312 1.72 -10.71 -7.48
CA ARG A 312 2.87 -11.08 -8.34
C ARG A 312 2.99 -12.59 -8.61
N PHE A 313 2.17 -13.39 -7.94
CA PHE A 313 2.24 -14.85 -7.96
C PHE A 313 0.88 -15.44 -8.33
N ASP A 314 0.88 -16.63 -8.95
CA ASP A 314 -0.34 -17.34 -9.31
C ASP A 314 -1.17 -17.70 -8.06
N GLU A 315 -0.49 -18.10 -6.98
CA GLU A 315 -1.06 -18.25 -5.65
C GLU A 315 -0.85 -16.96 -4.84
N ALA A 316 -1.86 -16.08 -4.84
CA ALA A 316 -1.81 -14.81 -4.12
C ALA A 316 -2.05 -14.97 -2.61
N THR A 317 -1.14 -15.68 -1.95
CA THR A 317 -1.14 -15.99 -0.50
C THR A 317 0.02 -15.31 0.22
N GLY A 318 0.26 -14.03 -0.07
CA GLY A 318 1.35 -13.24 0.51
C GLY A 318 0.99 -12.61 1.86
N LEU A 319 1.70 -11.53 2.20
CA LEU A 319 1.53 -10.85 3.49
C LEU A 319 0.15 -10.21 3.61
N VAL A 320 -0.38 -9.61 2.54
CA VAL A 320 -1.71 -8.98 2.56
C VAL A 320 -2.78 -10.05 2.80
N ALA A 321 -2.72 -11.16 2.07
CA ALA A 321 -3.60 -12.30 2.26
C ALA A 321 -3.54 -12.84 3.68
N ALA A 322 -2.34 -12.97 4.26
CA ALA A 322 -2.17 -13.44 5.63
C ALA A 322 -2.85 -12.50 6.65
N MET A 323 -2.74 -11.18 6.46
CA MET A 323 -3.41 -10.20 7.32
C MET A 323 -4.94 -10.31 7.20
N ILE A 324 -5.47 -10.43 5.99
CA ILE A 324 -6.92 -10.55 5.75
C ILE A 324 -7.46 -11.84 6.36
N LEU A 325 -6.79 -12.97 6.13
CA LEU A 325 -7.16 -14.26 6.74
C LEU A 325 -7.13 -14.22 8.27
N GLY A 326 -6.23 -13.42 8.85
CA GLY A 326 -6.16 -13.19 10.29
C GLY A 326 -7.23 -12.24 10.86
N GLY A 327 -8.05 -11.62 10.00
CA GLY A 327 -9.19 -10.79 10.40
C GLY A 327 -9.16 -9.34 9.90
N ALA A 328 -8.09 -8.90 9.20
CA ALA A 328 -8.05 -7.55 8.66
C ALA A 328 -9.11 -7.34 7.57
N GLU A 329 -9.73 -6.16 7.60
CA GLU A 329 -10.70 -5.70 6.59
C GLU A 329 -10.03 -4.76 5.58
N LEU A 330 -8.94 -4.10 6.00
CA LEU A 330 -8.18 -3.17 5.18
C LEU A 330 -6.67 -3.29 5.45
N VAL A 331 -5.88 -3.42 4.39
CA VAL A 331 -4.42 -3.48 4.45
C VAL A 331 -3.83 -2.46 3.48
N THR A 332 -3.07 -1.49 3.99
CA THR A 332 -2.27 -0.60 3.15
C THR A 332 -0.83 -1.11 3.13
N ALA A 333 -0.30 -1.42 1.95
CA ALA A 333 1.02 -2.00 1.76
C ALA A 333 1.75 -1.31 0.59
N THR A 334 2.98 -1.74 0.29
CA THR A 334 3.80 -1.15 -0.79
C THR A 334 3.94 -2.09 -1.99
N LEU A 335 3.86 -1.55 -3.20
CA LEU A 335 3.98 -2.30 -4.46
C LEU A 335 5.44 -2.64 -4.82
N TRP A 336 6.42 -1.91 -4.27
CA TRP A 336 7.84 -2.07 -4.53
C TRP A 336 8.69 -1.67 -3.31
N SER A 337 10.02 -1.80 -3.42
CA SER A 337 10.95 -1.42 -2.35
C SER A 337 10.96 0.10 -2.14
N LEU A 338 10.84 0.57 -0.89
CA LEU A 338 10.94 2.00 -0.60
C LEU A 338 12.38 2.39 -0.28
N PRO A 339 12.91 3.51 -0.80
CA PRO A 339 14.16 4.04 -0.30
C PRO A 339 14.06 4.36 1.21
N THR A 340 15.09 4.01 1.97
CA THR A 340 15.20 4.43 3.37
C THR A 340 15.44 5.94 3.45
N ALA A 341 15.16 6.56 4.60
CA ALA A 341 15.41 7.98 4.79
C ALA A 341 16.89 8.35 4.52
N ALA A 342 17.82 7.50 4.95
CA ALA A 342 19.24 7.68 4.66
C ALA A 342 19.57 7.49 3.17
N GLY A 343 19.00 6.47 2.53
CA GLY A 343 19.22 6.19 1.11
C GLY A 343 18.74 7.35 0.23
N TYR A 344 17.55 7.88 0.50
CA TYR A 344 16.99 9.00 -0.27
C TYR A 344 17.89 10.24 -0.19
N ARG A 345 18.36 10.60 1.01
CA ARG A 345 19.24 11.76 1.23
C ARG A 345 20.58 11.69 0.49
N LEU A 346 21.03 10.50 0.07
CA LEU A 346 22.27 10.39 -0.72
C LEU A 346 22.16 11.05 -2.10
N PHE A 347 20.94 11.13 -2.65
CA PHE A 347 20.69 11.56 -4.02
C PHE A 347 19.57 12.62 -4.13
N ALA A 348 18.87 12.89 -3.03
CA ALA A 348 17.81 13.88 -2.99
C ALA A 348 18.35 15.29 -3.28
N PRO A 349 17.55 16.14 -3.95
CA PRO A 349 17.94 17.51 -4.27
C PRO A 349 18.08 18.39 -3.01
N THR A 350 17.40 18.03 -1.92
CA THR A 350 17.48 18.70 -0.62
C THR A 350 17.60 17.68 0.51
N ASN A 351 18.28 18.06 1.59
CA ASN A 351 18.50 17.17 2.74
C ASN A 351 17.39 17.23 3.80
N ASP A 352 16.46 18.18 3.67
CA ASP A 352 15.44 18.46 4.68
C ASP A 352 14.14 17.66 4.48
N ALA A 353 13.97 17.06 3.30
CA ALA A 353 12.80 16.23 3.00
C ALA A 353 12.93 14.82 3.57
N ASP A 354 11.81 14.29 4.07
CA ASP A 354 11.69 12.90 4.53
C ASP A 354 10.36 12.28 4.05
N PRO A 355 10.27 11.97 2.74
CA PRO A 355 9.06 11.39 2.16
C PRO A 355 8.71 10.00 2.75
N MET A 356 9.68 9.28 3.33
CA MET A 356 9.42 8.04 4.06
C MET A 356 8.60 8.32 5.32
N SER A 357 9.05 9.29 6.13
CA SER A 357 8.30 9.74 7.31
C SER A 357 6.91 10.26 6.91
N ASP A 358 6.81 11.07 5.85
CA ASP A 358 5.51 11.56 5.36
C ASP A 358 4.54 10.43 5.00
N ALA A 359 5.01 9.38 4.33
CA ALA A 359 4.17 8.22 3.99
C ALA A 359 3.67 7.46 5.22
N ILE A 360 4.54 7.24 6.22
CA ILE A 360 4.16 6.58 7.48
C ILE A 360 3.10 7.39 8.22
N LEU A 361 3.31 8.71 8.35
CA LEU A 361 2.36 9.62 9.00
C LEU A 361 1.01 9.63 8.30
N ALA A 362 1.03 9.63 6.96
CA ALA A 362 -0.18 9.60 6.16
C ALA A 362 -0.98 8.32 6.36
N VAL A 363 -0.32 7.16 6.35
CA VAL A 363 -0.99 5.87 6.57
C VAL A 363 -1.55 5.79 8.00
N ASP A 364 -0.78 6.16 9.02
CA ASP A 364 -1.25 6.15 10.41
C ASP A 364 -2.51 7.00 10.60
N ARG A 365 -2.50 8.24 10.09
CA ARG A 365 -3.67 9.15 10.15
C ARG A 365 -4.85 8.64 9.35
N ALA A 366 -4.60 8.16 8.13
CA ALA A 366 -5.65 7.62 7.28
C ALA A 366 -6.34 6.42 7.93
N HIS A 367 -5.58 5.56 8.62
CA HIS A 367 -6.10 4.39 9.32
C HIS A 367 -6.90 4.72 10.59
N GLU A 368 -7.01 6.00 10.98
CA GLU A 368 -7.98 6.47 11.98
C GLU A 368 -9.29 6.94 11.37
N ALA A 369 -9.30 7.34 10.09
CA ALA A 369 -10.49 7.86 9.41
C ALA A 369 -11.57 6.79 9.23
N GLN A 370 -12.83 7.18 9.04
CA GLN A 370 -13.91 6.20 8.83
C GLN A 370 -13.68 5.36 7.56
N ASP A 371 -13.32 6.01 6.46
CA ASP A 371 -12.92 5.35 5.20
C ASP A 371 -11.41 5.52 5.01
N ALA A 372 -10.63 4.56 5.52
CA ALA A 372 -9.18 4.66 5.57
C ALA A 372 -8.52 4.63 4.19
N GLY A 373 -9.02 3.82 3.25
CA GLY A 373 -8.47 3.76 1.90
C GLY A 373 -8.75 5.03 1.10
N ARG A 374 -9.94 5.63 1.27
CA ARG A 374 -10.25 6.97 0.75
C ARG A 374 -9.33 8.04 1.34
N ALA A 375 -9.03 7.98 2.63
CA ALA A 375 -8.12 8.91 3.27
C ALA A 375 -6.69 8.77 2.73
N VAL A 376 -6.21 7.55 2.47
CA VAL A 376 -4.93 7.31 1.77
C VAL A 376 -4.96 7.93 0.35
N ASN A 377 -6.03 7.69 -0.40
CA ASN A 377 -6.22 8.28 -1.75
C ASN A 377 -6.23 9.82 -1.72
N GLY A 378 -6.83 10.42 -0.69
CA GLY A 378 -6.82 11.86 -0.44
C GLY A 378 -5.39 12.41 -0.31
N TRP A 379 -4.55 11.75 0.49
CA TRP A 379 -3.14 12.11 0.63
C TRP A 379 -2.33 11.86 -0.66
N GLN A 380 -2.53 10.75 -1.35
CA GLN A 380 -1.86 10.46 -2.62
C GLN A 380 -2.17 11.54 -3.68
N ARG A 381 -3.42 12.01 -3.76
CA ARG A 381 -3.81 13.14 -4.63
C ARG A 381 -3.10 14.43 -4.26
N GLU A 382 -2.96 14.73 -2.97
CA GLU A 382 -2.21 15.91 -2.51
C GLU A 382 -0.74 15.82 -2.93
N ARG A 383 -0.09 14.67 -2.74
CA ARG A 383 1.30 14.44 -3.15
C ARG A 383 1.47 14.54 -4.66
N MET A 384 0.57 13.94 -5.43
CA MET A 384 0.58 14.00 -6.88
C MET A 384 0.42 15.43 -7.42
N ARG A 385 -0.46 16.26 -6.81
CA ARG A 385 -0.57 17.68 -7.16
C ARG A 385 0.71 18.45 -6.87
N ARG A 386 1.28 18.31 -5.67
CA ARG A 386 2.57 18.93 -5.31
C ARG A 386 3.68 18.56 -6.29
N TRP A 387 3.79 17.27 -6.63
CA TRP A 387 4.75 16.78 -7.61
C TRP A 387 4.53 17.43 -8.98
N THR A 388 3.29 17.46 -9.45
CA THR A 388 2.91 18.06 -10.74
C THR A 388 3.20 19.57 -10.76
N ASP A 389 3.05 20.26 -9.63
CA ASP A 389 3.39 21.68 -9.44
C ASP A 389 4.91 21.94 -9.31
N GLY A 390 5.74 20.89 -9.38
CA GLY A 390 7.21 20.99 -9.40
C GLY A 390 7.90 20.70 -8.06
N ASP A 391 7.17 20.32 -7.02
CA ASP A 391 7.76 19.92 -5.74
C ASP A 391 8.32 18.50 -5.81
N VAL A 392 9.61 18.41 -6.14
CA VAL A 392 10.34 17.16 -6.27
C VAL A 392 10.50 16.37 -4.96
N THR A 393 10.17 16.98 -3.81
CA THR A 393 10.17 16.26 -2.52
C THR A 393 8.93 15.37 -2.36
N ALA A 394 7.86 15.62 -3.12
CA ALA A 394 6.66 14.78 -3.19
C ALA A 394 6.88 13.57 -4.15
N SER A 395 7.99 12.87 -3.98
CA SER A 395 8.44 11.84 -4.93
C SER A 395 7.45 10.66 -5.08
N PRO A 396 7.09 10.28 -6.32
CA PRO A 396 6.24 9.11 -6.62
C PRO A 396 6.77 7.79 -6.09
N LEU A 397 8.08 7.69 -5.85
CA LEU A 397 8.71 6.51 -5.27
C LEU A 397 8.08 6.07 -3.93
N TYR A 398 7.41 6.99 -3.23
CA TYR A 398 6.74 6.73 -1.96
C TYR A 398 5.22 6.71 -2.09
N TRP A 399 4.62 7.81 -2.56
CA TRP A 399 3.16 7.91 -2.55
C TRP A 399 2.49 7.00 -3.58
N ALA A 400 3.10 6.79 -4.75
CA ALA A 400 2.56 5.92 -5.78
C ALA A 400 2.81 4.43 -5.46
N ALA A 401 3.71 4.15 -4.51
CA ALA A 401 3.99 2.80 -4.03
C ALA A 401 2.88 2.27 -3.13
N LEU A 402 2.11 3.14 -2.48
CA LEU A 402 1.06 2.71 -1.55
C LEU A 402 -0.14 2.14 -2.31
N ALA A 403 -0.53 0.93 -1.93
CA ALA A 403 -1.74 0.27 -2.38
C ALA A 403 -2.57 -0.16 -1.17
N THR A 404 -3.87 0.12 -1.22
CA THR A 404 -4.80 -0.28 -0.14
C THR A 404 -5.71 -1.38 -0.64
N PHE A 405 -5.60 -2.55 -0.02
CA PHE A 405 -6.44 -3.71 -0.23
C PHE A 405 -7.60 -3.67 0.75
N ALA A 406 -8.82 -3.92 0.28
CA ALA A 406 -9.99 -3.89 1.14
C ALA A 406 -10.98 -5.03 0.83
N VAL A 407 -11.65 -5.49 1.88
CA VAL A 407 -12.70 -6.52 1.86
C VAL A 407 -13.86 -6.11 2.78
N ASP A 408 -14.95 -6.88 2.79
CA ASP A 408 -16.09 -6.68 3.71
C ASP A 408 -16.73 -5.29 3.66
N GLY A 409 -16.62 -4.61 2.52
CA GLY A 409 -17.17 -3.26 2.34
C GLY A 409 -16.30 -2.13 2.91
N ALA A 410 -15.10 -2.43 3.43
CA ALA A 410 -14.12 -1.42 3.81
C ALA A 410 -13.68 -0.58 2.59
N ARG A 411 -13.37 0.70 2.82
CA ARG A 411 -13.00 1.67 1.78
C ARG A 411 -11.91 2.63 2.20
#